data_AF-A0A9P1HG46-F1
#
_entry.id   AF-A0A9P1HG46-F1
#
_cell.length_a   1.000
_cell.length_b   1.000
_cell.length_c   1.000
_cell.angle_alpha   90.00
_cell.angle_beta   90.00
_cell.angle_gamma   90.00
#
_symmetry.space_group_name_H-M   'P 1'
#
loop_
_entity.id
_entity.type
_entity.pdbx_description
1 polymer ?
#
loop_
_entity_poly.entity_id
_entity_poly.type
_entity_poly.pdbx_seq_one_letter_code
_entity_poly.pdbx_strand_id
1 'polypeptide(L)' 'MNGFERELQNNILGLMPQAILSSEHGSLNPQQLPETAVKLDGVNRVAPITTGDVVLQSARSVAVGVMLGIDPAQKDPLTP' A
#
# COMPACT_ATOMS: atom_id res chain seq x y z
N MET A 1 -23.54 5.32 2.37
CA MET A 1 -23.20 3.88 2.34
C MET A 1 -24.38 3.03 1.97
N ASN A 2 -24.65 2.98 0.65
CA ASN A 2 -25.49 1.93 0.08
C ASN A 2 -24.71 0.59 0.04
N GLY A 3 -25.35 -0.49 -0.41
CA GLY A 3 -24.71 -1.80 -0.51
C GLY A 3 -23.46 -1.80 -1.41
N PHE A 4 -23.50 -1.02 -2.49
CA PHE A 4 -22.40 -0.89 -3.45
C PHE A 4 -21.14 -0.25 -2.83
N GLU A 5 -21.29 0.89 -2.14
CA GLU A 5 -20.18 1.58 -1.47
C GLU A 5 -19.51 0.69 -0.41
N ARG A 6 -20.30 -0.10 0.31
CA ARG A 6 -19.80 -1.04 1.32
C ARG A 6 -19.01 -2.19 0.70
N GLU A 7 -19.50 -2.78 -0.39
CA GLU A 7 -18.81 -3.86 -1.09
C GLU A 7 -17.52 -3.37 -1.74
N LEU A 8 -17.54 -2.19 -2.36
CA LEU A 8 -16.34 -1.58 -2.93
C LEU A 8 -15.28 -1.29 -1.86
N GLN A 9 -15.70 -0.76 -0.71
CA GLN A 9 -14.80 -0.51 0.40
C GLN A 9 -14.17 -1.80 0.94
N ASN A 10 -14.97 -2.83 1.19
CA ASN A 10 -14.49 -4.05 1.86
C ASN A 10 -13.71 -4.99 0.93
N ASN A 11 -14.15 -5.15 -0.32
CA ASN A 11 -13.61 -6.18 -1.21
C ASN A 11 -12.52 -5.67 -2.15
N ILE A 12 -12.42 -4.34 -2.34
CA ILE A 12 -11.42 -3.73 -3.22
C ILE A 12 -10.50 -2.85 -2.38
N LEU A 13 -11.02 -1.76 -1.81
CA LEU A 13 -10.18 -0.77 -1.11
C LEU A 13 -9.56 -1.28 0.20
N GLY A 14 -10.11 -2.35 0.77
CA GLY A 14 -9.53 -3.02 1.92
C GLY A 14 -8.24 -3.79 1.58
N LEU A 15 -8.05 -4.19 0.32
CA LEU A 15 -7.00 -5.12 -0.10
C LEU A 15 -5.91 -4.48 -0.96
N MET A 16 -5.94 -3.16 -1.13
CA MET A 16 -4.93 -2.40 -1.87
C MET A 16 -4.63 -1.08 -1.14
N PRO A 17 -3.41 -0.52 -1.32
CA PRO A 17 -3.07 0.77 -0.71
C PRO A 17 -4.06 1.85 -1.12
N GLN A 18 -4.76 2.42 -0.14
CA GLN A 18 -5.77 3.47 -0.39
C GLN A 18 -5.12 4.81 -0.75
N ALA A 19 -3.99 5.12 -0.12
CA ALA A 19 -3.17 6.29 -0.39
C ALA A 19 -1.70 6.01 -0.04
N ILE A 20 -0.78 6.69 -0.71
CA ILE A 20 0.66 6.61 -0.45
C ILE A 20 1.20 8.03 -0.35
N LEU A 21 1.82 8.35 0.78
CA LEU A 21 2.62 9.57 0.93
C LEU A 21 4.04 9.27 0.47
N SER A 22 4.42 9.79 -0.70
CA SER A 22 5.74 9.58 -1.31
C SER A 22 6.60 10.85 -1.32
N SER A 23 7.86 10.72 -1.73
CA SER A 23 8.72 11.87 -2.03
C SER A 23 8.33 12.48 -3.39
N GLU A 24 8.48 13.80 -3.54
CA GLU A 24 8.38 14.47 -4.85
C GLU A 24 9.53 14.05 -5.79
N HIS A 25 10.65 13.60 -5.22
CA HIS A 25 11.84 13.18 -5.97
C HIS A 25 12.37 11.86 -5.41
N GLY A 26 12.46 10.85 -6.27
CA GLY A 26 13.04 9.54 -5.92
C GLY A 26 12.26 8.79 -4.84
N SER A 27 12.97 7.95 -4.08
CA SER A 27 12.39 7.23 -2.94
C SER A 27 12.33 8.09 -1.68
N LEU A 28 11.39 7.77 -0.79
CA LEU A 28 11.26 8.44 0.50
C LEU A 28 12.27 7.89 1.50
N ASN A 29 12.93 8.77 2.25
CA ASN A 29 13.85 8.41 3.34
C ASN A 29 13.09 8.43 4.69
N PRO A 30 12.86 7.26 5.33
CA PRO A 30 12.08 7.18 6.58
C PRO A 30 12.73 7.87 7.78
N GLN A 31 14.04 8.12 7.75
CA GLN A 31 14.75 8.83 8.81
C GLN A 31 14.52 10.34 8.73
N GLN A 32 14.25 10.87 7.52
CA GLN A 32 13.93 12.28 7.30
C GLN A 32 12.44 12.56 7.50
N LEU A 33 11.57 11.64 7.07
CA LEU A 33 10.13 11.68 7.35
C LEU A 33 9.71 10.38 8.03
N PRO A 34 9.83 10.29 9.37
CA PRO A 34 9.40 9.11 10.11
C PRO A 34 7.88 9.02 10.14
N GLU A 35 7.37 7.81 10.37
CA GLU A 35 5.93 7.53 10.49
C GLU A 35 5.25 8.45 11.52
N THR A 36 5.92 8.74 12.63
CA THR A 36 5.41 9.62 13.70
C THR A 36 5.17 11.06 13.26
N ALA A 37 5.81 11.50 12.18
CA ALA A 37 5.61 12.82 11.58
C ALA A 37 4.42 12.86 10.60
N VAL A 38 3.92 11.70 10.17
CA VAL A 38 2.78 11.60 9.24
C VAL A 38 1.48 11.71 10.01
N LYS A 39 1.01 12.95 10.21
CA LYS A 39 -0.28 13.25 10.85
C LYS A 39 -1.17 13.97 9.85
N LEU A 40 -2.15 13.24 9.31
CA LEU A 40 -3.06 13.73 8.28
C LEU A 40 -4.51 13.48 8.70
N ASP A 41 -5.40 14.42 8.38
CA ASP A 41 -6.82 14.30 8.70
C ASP A 41 -7.44 13.11 7.97
N GLY A 42 -8.23 12.31 8.69
CA GLY A 42 -8.89 11.12 8.15
C GLY A 42 -8.00 9.88 8.02
N VAL A 43 -6.71 9.95 8.37
CA VAL A 43 -5.80 8.80 8.37
C VAL A 43 -5.83 8.10 9.73
N ASN A 44 -6.23 6.82 9.74
CA ASN A 44 -6.35 6.01 10.96
C ASN A 44 -5.16 5.07 11.20
N ARG A 45 -4.36 4.79 10.16
CA ARG A 45 -3.22 3.88 10.22
C ARG A 45 -2.20 4.28 9.16
N VAL A 46 -0.92 4.19 9.51
CA VAL A 46 0.21 4.34 8.58
C VAL A 46 1.05 3.07 8.68
N ALA A 47 1.68 2.68 7.57
CA ALA A 47 2.64 1.58 7.52
C ALA A 47 3.62 1.83 6.37
N PRO A 48 4.90 1.43 6.49
CA PRO A 48 5.85 1.54 5.40
C PRO A 48 5.50 0.57 4.26
N ILE A 49 5.61 1.05 3.02
CA ILE A 49 5.41 0.22 1.82
C ILE A 49 6.40 0.62 0.72
N THR A 50 6.91 -0.37 -0.02
CA THR A 50 7.54 -0.16 -1.32
C THR A 50 6.70 -0.85 -2.38
N THR A 51 6.19 -0.10 -3.34
CA THR A 51 5.32 -0.65 -4.39
C THR A 51 5.78 -0.26 -5.78
N GLY A 52 5.45 -1.08 -6.78
CA GLY A 52 5.73 -0.80 -8.19
C GLY A 52 5.18 -1.87 -9.14
N ASP A 53 5.00 -1.48 -10.40
CA ASP A 53 4.62 -2.40 -11.47
C ASP A 53 5.81 -3.29 -11.85
N VAL A 54 5.56 -4.59 -11.96
CA VAL A 54 6.60 -5.59 -12.22
C VAL A 54 6.18 -6.56 -13.32
N VAL A 55 7.18 -7.14 -13.97
CA VAL A 55 7.01 -8.28 -14.86
C VAL A 55 7.48 -9.54 -14.14
N LEU A 56 6.63 -10.55 -14.08
CA LEU A 56 6.90 -11.84 -13.46
C LEU A 56 7.13 -12.88 -14.55
N GLN A 57 8.22 -13.63 -14.46
CA GLN A 57 8.52 -14.73 -15.36
C GLN A 57 8.62 -16.04 -14.58
N SER A 58 7.89 -17.04 -15.05
CA SER A 58 7.94 -18.42 -14.54
C SER A 58 8.53 -19.35 -15.60
N ALA A 59 8.71 -20.62 -15.25
CA ALA A 59 9.15 -21.64 -16.20
C ALA A 59 8.19 -21.85 -17.40
N ARG A 60 6.95 -21.34 -17.33
CA ARG A 60 5.89 -21.61 -18.33
C ARG A 60 5.29 -20.36 -18.97
N SER A 61 5.41 -19.19 -18.33
CA SER A 61 4.72 -17.98 -18.78
C SER A 61 5.33 -16.71 -18.19
N VAL A 62 4.93 -15.57 -18.77
CA VAL A 62 5.22 -14.20 -18.32
C VAL A 62 3.90 -13.50 -17.99
N ALA A 63 3.89 -12.70 -16.92
CA ALA A 63 2.75 -11.91 -16.48
C ALA A 63 3.19 -10.52 -15.98
N VAL A 64 2.23 -9.60 -15.84
CA VAL A 64 2.41 -8.29 -15.19
C VAL A 64 1.74 -8.33 -13.82
N GLY A 65 2.30 -7.65 -12.83
CA GLY A 65 1.70 -7.53 -11.50
C GLY A 65 2.14 -6.25 -10.79
N VAL A 66 1.58 -6.04 -9.60
CA VAL A 66 1.99 -4.99 -8.67
C VAL A 66 2.73 -5.66 -7.52
N MET A 67 3.98 -5.27 -7.27
CA MET A 67 4.75 -5.76 -6.14
C MET A 67 4.43 -4.92 -4.90
N LEU A 68 4.16 -5.59 -3.78
CA LEU A 68 3.90 -4.95 -2.50
C LEU A 68 4.98 -5.41 -1.50
N GLY A 69 6.00 -4.58 -1.30
CA GLY A 69 7.04 -4.77 -0.30
C GLY A 69 6.58 -4.25 1.06
N ILE A 70 6.33 -5.17 1.99
CA ILE A 70 5.83 -4.90 3.35
C ILE A 70 6.82 -5.37 4.41
N ASP A 71 6.71 -4.82 5.62
CA ASP A 71 7.41 -5.35 6.80
C ASP A 71 6.68 -6.61 7.31
N PRO A 72 7.30 -7.81 7.27
CA PRO A 72 6.65 -9.06 7.67
C PRO A 72 6.42 -9.16 9.18
N ALA A 73 7.08 -8.32 9.99
CA ALA A 73 6.86 -8.31 11.44
C ALA A 73 5.62 -7.50 11.85
N GLN A 74 5.06 -6.70 10.93
CA GLN A 74 3.87 -5.90 11.18
C GLN A 74 2.62 -6.63 10.72
N LYS A 75 1.48 -6.33 11.37
CA LYS A 75 0.17 -6.77 10.88
C LYS A 75 0.02 -6.32 9.43
N ASP A 76 -0.48 -7.19 8.56
CA ASP A 76 -0.60 -6.90 7.14
C ASP A 76 -1.27 -5.52 6.93
N PRO A 77 -0.59 -4.57 6.23
CA PRO A 77 -1.13 -3.22 6.02
C PRO A 77 -2.41 -3.21 5.18
N LEU A 78 -2.71 -4.32 4.48
CA LEU A 78 -3.91 -4.53 3.67
C LEU A 78 -4.98 -5.35 4.40
N THR A 79 -4.85 -5.51 5.73
CA THR A 79 -5.93 -6.03 6.56
C THR A 79 -6.37 -4.98 7.59
N PRO A 80 -7.69 -4.70 7.69
CA PRO A 80 -8.25 -3.85 8.76
C PRO A 80 -7.87 -4.38 10.15
#